data_AF-A0A3N5XJL3-F1
#
_entry.id   AF-A0A3N5XJL3-F1
#
_cell.length_a   1.000
_cell.length_b   1.000
_cell.length_c   1.000
_cell.angle_alpha   90.00
_cell.angle_beta   90.00
_cell.angle_gamma   90.00
#
_symmetry.space_group_name_H-M   'P 1'
#
loop_
_entity.id
_entity.type
_entity.pdbx_description
1 polymer ?
#
loop_
_entity_poly.entity_id
_entity_poly.type
_entity_poly.pdbx_seq_one_letter_code
_entity_poly.pdbx_strand_id
1 'polypeptide(L)'
;MIFNKDGNGLREIRHYCQWVLGSYDFADLVNDIILAEEEVKNTVGAEVFIRAERHYLSSDYTFSDDIYHSRVDGNGNYYHYDSGNGSNSGSGSGSGDLVDINDMLVTRIQRVVALIAYREFSINNDLSHGPTGRRVMIDKENEQMAWEWMIERDDDGLVKKANRAFDRLIAFLDEQNISEWTGSDIYRQTKELILPDSKTFNDTYPIDNNRRLYLAMVPFIKENQRKYIKPLITTYYNDLMIGLRNNILGTSILKDIYELCKLPLALFTIHTAIKRLSMKLLPDAVVQEYKSSATGRSGSFPVKQSEKEQLLRLLYEDAIKELKPLETYIENLNTDSGSGSSAEEEEPKTIADRMLATNKFVRV
;
A
#
# COMPACT_ATOMS: atom_id res chain seq x y z
N MET A 1 16.02 2.42 -18.01
CA MET A 1 16.48 2.56 -16.63
C MET A 1 16.37 4.01 -16.22
N ILE A 2 15.72 4.29 -15.10
CA ILE A 2 15.49 5.64 -14.56
C ILE A 2 16.67 6.12 -13.70
N PHE A 3 17.88 5.68 -14.05
CA PHE A 3 19.14 6.02 -13.38
C PHE A 3 20.28 6.02 -14.41
N ASN A 4 21.38 6.65 -14.03
CA ASN A 4 22.67 6.61 -14.72
C ASN A 4 22.70 7.24 -16.13
N LYS A 5 21.88 8.25 -16.40
CA LYS A 5 21.87 8.99 -17.67
C LYS A 5 23.25 9.57 -18.02
N ASP A 6 23.90 10.23 -17.06
CA ASP A 6 25.18 10.92 -17.25
C ASP A 6 26.37 10.16 -16.64
N GLY A 7 26.26 8.84 -16.44
CA GLY A 7 27.29 8.05 -15.74
C GLY A 7 27.35 8.30 -14.23
N ASN A 8 26.35 9.00 -13.67
CA ASN A 8 26.28 9.39 -12.25
C ASN A 8 25.32 8.52 -11.42
N GLY A 9 25.01 7.29 -11.86
CA GLY A 9 23.98 6.44 -11.24
C GLY A 9 24.21 6.18 -9.74
N LEU A 10 25.46 5.99 -9.32
CA LEU A 10 25.78 5.82 -7.89
C LEU A 10 25.45 7.07 -7.07
N ARG A 11 25.70 8.27 -7.63
CA ARG A 11 25.36 9.54 -6.97
C ARG A 11 23.85 9.66 -6.79
N GLU A 12 23.09 9.35 -7.83
CA GLU A 12 21.62 9.37 -7.81
C GLU A 12 21.04 8.38 -6.79
N ILE A 13 21.59 7.16 -6.68
CA ILE A 13 21.16 6.19 -5.68
C ILE A 13 21.48 6.67 -4.27
N ARG A 14 22.70 7.16 -4.03
CA ARG A 14 23.13 7.67 -2.73
C ARG A 14 22.29 8.83 -2.22
N HIS A 15 21.74 9.64 -3.13
CA HIS A 15 20.81 10.71 -2.78
C HIS A 15 19.54 10.17 -2.07
N TYR A 16 19.06 8.98 -2.45
CA TYR A 16 17.89 8.35 -1.83
C TYR A 16 18.27 7.36 -0.71
N CYS A 17 19.44 6.75 -0.82
CA CYS A 17 19.99 5.74 0.09
C CYS A 17 21.35 6.23 0.61
N GLN A 18 21.35 7.20 1.53
CA GLN A 18 22.57 7.87 2.02
C GLN A 18 23.61 6.93 2.67
N TRP A 19 23.15 5.75 3.09
CA TRP A 19 23.98 4.68 3.66
C TRP A 19 24.73 3.85 2.60
N VAL A 20 24.43 4.01 1.32
CA VAL A 20 25.19 3.39 0.23
C VAL A 20 26.59 3.99 0.19
N LEU A 21 27.60 3.12 0.29
CA LEU A 21 29.00 3.52 0.28
C LEU A 21 29.39 4.09 -1.09
N GLY A 22 30.14 5.19 -1.09
CA GLY A 22 30.66 5.79 -2.31
C GLY A 22 31.69 4.94 -3.07
N SER A 23 32.16 3.85 -2.44
CA SER A 23 33.11 2.90 -3.01
C SER A 23 32.47 1.77 -3.82
N TYR A 24 31.14 1.62 -3.81
CA TYR A 24 30.45 0.60 -4.60
C TYR A 24 30.47 0.96 -6.09
N ASP A 25 30.53 -0.06 -6.95
CA ASP A 25 30.31 0.12 -8.37
C ASP A 25 28.80 0.16 -8.65
N PHE A 26 28.38 1.09 -9.50
CA PHE A 26 26.99 1.11 -9.96
C PHE A 26 26.62 -0.19 -10.69
N ALA A 27 27.59 -0.81 -11.38
CA ALA A 27 27.39 -2.07 -12.10
C ALA A 27 26.86 -3.21 -11.20
N ASP A 28 27.25 -3.23 -9.92
CA ASP A 28 26.83 -4.25 -8.96
C ASP A 28 25.35 -4.13 -8.59
N LEU A 29 24.77 -2.93 -8.71
CA LEU A 29 23.37 -2.64 -8.36
C LEU A 29 22.41 -2.76 -9.56
N VAL A 30 22.92 -2.84 -10.79
CA VAL A 30 22.10 -2.77 -12.02
C VAL A 30 20.99 -3.82 -12.05
N ASN A 31 21.29 -5.05 -11.66
CA ASN A 31 20.29 -6.12 -11.68
C ASN A 31 19.16 -5.86 -10.68
N ASP A 32 19.49 -5.45 -9.46
CA ASP A 32 18.49 -5.13 -8.43
C ASP A 32 17.65 -3.90 -8.80
N ILE A 33 18.26 -2.92 -9.48
CA ILE A 33 17.54 -1.76 -10.04
C ILE A 33 16.53 -2.20 -11.09
N ILE A 34 16.93 -3.06 -12.05
CA ILE A 34 16.02 -3.53 -13.10
C ILE A 34 14.82 -4.27 -12.50
N LEU A 35 15.06 -5.17 -11.53
CA LEU A 35 14.00 -5.89 -10.83
C LEU A 35 13.07 -4.93 -10.06
N ALA A 36 13.64 -3.93 -9.38
CA ALA A 36 12.87 -2.90 -8.68
C ALA A 36 12.04 -2.04 -9.64
N GLU A 37 12.57 -1.70 -10.83
CA GLU A 37 11.81 -0.97 -11.86
C GLU A 37 10.60 -1.78 -12.36
N GLU A 38 10.77 -3.10 -12.57
CA GLU A 38 9.67 -3.99 -12.95
C GLU A 38 8.58 -4.04 -11.87
N GLU A 39 8.97 -4.13 -10.59
CA GLU A 39 8.03 -4.10 -9.47
C GLU A 39 7.23 -2.78 -9.43
N VAL A 40 7.91 -1.64 -9.62
CA VAL A 40 7.26 -0.34 -9.66
C VAL A 40 6.32 -0.22 -10.86
N LYS A 41 6.76 -0.62 -12.07
CA LYS A 41 5.92 -0.65 -13.30
C LYS A 41 4.64 -1.45 -13.09
N ASN A 42 4.74 -2.63 -12.47
CA ASN A 42 3.59 -3.48 -12.18
C ASN A 42 2.62 -2.86 -11.16
N THR A 43 3.10 -1.94 -10.33
CA THR A 43 2.33 -1.34 -9.24
C THR A 43 1.65 -0.02 -9.65
N VAL A 44 2.35 0.87 -10.35
CA VAL A 44 1.80 2.17 -10.79
C VAL A 44 1.28 2.17 -12.23
N GLY A 45 1.55 1.11 -13.00
CA GLY A 45 1.26 1.02 -14.41
C GLY A 45 2.47 1.42 -15.28
N ALA A 46 2.65 0.69 -16.39
CA ALA A 46 3.78 0.89 -17.29
C ALA A 46 3.83 2.30 -17.88
N GLU A 47 2.69 2.88 -18.26
CA GLU A 47 2.63 4.21 -18.88
C GLU A 47 3.09 5.34 -17.94
N VAL A 48 2.75 5.25 -16.65
CA VAL A 48 3.22 6.22 -15.64
C VAL A 48 4.74 6.16 -15.52
N PHE A 49 5.29 4.95 -15.50
CA PHE A 49 6.74 4.77 -15.44
C PHE A 49 7.43 5.26 -16.72
N ILE A 50 6.89 4.92 -17.89
CA ILE A 50 7.44 5.33 -19.20
C ILE A 50 7.46 6.85 -19.32
N ARG A 51 6.43 7.55 -18.83
CA ARG A 51 6.40 9.01 -18.78
C ARG A 51 7.58 9.57 -17.98
N ALA A 52 7.82 9.02 -16.78
CA ALA A 52 8.92 9.44 -15.94
C ALA A 52 10.28 9.13 -16.58
N GLU A 53 10.45 7.92 -17.12
CA GLU A 53 11.68 7.53 -17.82
C GLU A 53 11.98 8.42 -19.03
N ARG A 54 10.95 8.75 -19.83
CA ARG A 54 11.10 9.66 -20.97
C ARG A 54 11.52 11.05 -20.52
N HIS A 55 10.94 11.56 -19.44
CA HIS A 55 11.31 12.85 -18.87
C HIS A 55 12.74 12.84 -18.34
N TYR A 56 13.11 11.82 -17.56
CA TYR A 56 14.47 11.62 -17.05
C TYR A 56 15.52 11.69 -18.16
N LEU A 57 15.28 10.99 -19.28
CA LEU A 57 16.18 10.95 -20.44
C LEU A 57 16.16 12.22 -21.30
N SER A 58 15.19 13.12 -21.11
CA SER A 58 15.07 14.36 -21.87
C SER A 58 16.12 15.40 -21.47
N SER A 59 16.38 16.40 -22.32
CA SER A 59 17.24 17.53 -21.97
C SER A 59 16.71 18.39 -20.82
N ASP A 60 15.41 18.30 -20.54
CA ASP A 60 14.71 19.21 -19.65
C ASP A 60 14.81 18.77 -18.19
N TYR A 61 15.08 17.47 -17.96
CA TYR A 61 15.33 16.94 -16.63
C TYR A 61 16.75 17.27 -16.16
N THR A 62 16.83 17.93 -15.01
CA THR A 62 18.08 18.19 -14.29
C THR A 62 18.01 17.55 -12.90
N PHE A 63 18.94 16.65 -12.59
CA PHE A 63 19.06 16.07 -11.26
C PHE A 63 19.49 17.15 -10.25
N SER A 64 18.69 17.36 -9.20
CA SER A 64 18.97 18.28 -8.10
C SER A 64 19.12 17.52 -6.78
N ASP A 65 20.20 17.83 -6.03
CA ASP A 65 20.44 17.27 -4.70
C ASP A 65 19.55 17.92 -3.60
N ASP A 66 18.82 19.00 -3.92
CA ASP A 66 18.16 19.87 -2.94
C ASP A 66 16.62 19.71 -2.86
N ILE A 67 16.05 18.66 -3.47
CA ILE A 67 14.58 18.49 -3.59
C ILE A 67 13.87 18.29 -2.23
N TYR A 68 14.61 18.10 -1.13
CA TYR A 68 14.06 18.01 0.23
C TYR A 68 13.51 19.33 0.79
N HIS A 69 13.71 20.46 0.11
CA HIS A 69 13.24 21.79 0.54
C HIS A 69 12.04 22.33 -0.24
N SER A 70 11.22 21.44 -0.81
CA SER A 70 10.00 21.87 -1.49
C SER A 70 8.83 22.11 -0.53
N ARG A 71 8.29 23.34 -0.55
CA ARG A 71 7.02 23.67 0.12
C ARG A 71 5.88 23.47 -0.87
N VAL A 72 4.79 22.89 -0.38
CA VAL A 72 3.51 22.80 -1.08
C VAL A 72 2.70 24.04 -0.71
N ASP A 73 2.30 24.85 -1.69
CA ASP A 73 1.34 25.93 -1.43
C ASP A 73 -0.08 25.38 -1.21
N GLY A 74 -1.01 26.25 -0.80
CA GLY A 74 -2.42 25.87 -0.63
C GLY A 74 -3.12 25.39 -1.91
N ASN A 75 -2.45 25.47 -3.06
CA ASN A 75 -2.94 25.04 -4.37
C ASN A 75 -2.25 23.75 -4.87
N GLY A 76 -1.36 23.14 -4.09
CA GLY A 76 -0.68 21.89 -4.44
C GLY A 76 0.57 22.05 -5.31
N ASN A 77 1.07 23.27 -5.53
CA ASN A 77 2.30 23.51 -6.29
C ASN A 77 3.54 23.38 -5.40
N TYR A 78 4.60 22.80 -5.96
CA TYR A 78 5.88 22.62 -5.28
C TYR A 78 6.89 23.67 -5.75
N TYR A 79 7.56 24.32 -4.81
CA TYR A 79 8.58 25.35 -5.08
C TYR A 79 9.95 24.88 -4.63
N HIS A 80 10.99 25.10 -5.44
CA HIS A 80 12.37 24.88 -5.01
C HIS A 80 12.90 26.10 -4.24
N TYR A 81 13.53 25.89 -3.10
CA TYR A 81 14.40 26.90 -2.50
C TYR A 81 15.85 26.56 -2.85
N ASP A 82 16.57 27.51 -3.42
CA ASP A 82 18.02 27.41 -3.60
C ASP A 82 18.67 27.47 -2.21
N SER A 83 19.31 26.39 -1.76
CA SER A 83 20.08 26.40 -0.52
C SER A 83 21.44 27.05 -0.81
N GLY A 84 21.40 28.37 -0.99
CA GLY A 84 22.60 29.18 -1.16
C GLY A 84 23.59 28.93 -0.03
N ASN A 85 24.70 28.29 -0.36
CA ASN A 85 25.85 28.12 0.52
C ASN A 85 26.42 29.51 0.85
N GLY A 86 26.46 29.86 2.14
CA GLY A 86 27.23 31.00 2.65
C GLY A 86 26.39 32.12 3.26
N SER A 87 26.53 32.27 4.59
CA SER A 87 26.67 33.53 5.31
C SER A 87 26.31 34.81 4.55
N ASN A 88 25.01 35.13 4.44
CA ASN A 88 24.63 36.54 4.36
C ASN A 88 23.23 36.78 4.90
N SER A 89 23.16 37.61 5.93
CA SER A 89 21.95 38.18 6.49
C SER A 89 21.37 39.15 5.46
N GLY A 90 20.43 38.68 4.65
CA GLY A 90 19.70 39.51 3.69
C GLY A 90 18.26 39.03 3.59
N SER A 91 17.31 39.91 3.88
CA SER A 91 15.88 39.70 3.65
C SER A 91 15.63 39.45 2.16
N GLY A 92 15.65 38.18 1.75
CA GLY A 92 15.39 37.74 0.39
C GLY A 92 13.98 37.21 0.26
N SER A 93 13.11 37.97 -0.44
CA SER A 93 11.87 37.44 -1.01
C SER A 93 12.26 36.47 -2.12
N GLY A 94 12.47 35.20 -1.76
CA GLY A 94 12.78 34.14 -2.70
C GLY A 94 11.53 33.75 -3.46
N SER A 95 11.40 34.19 -4.71
CA SER A 95 10.54 33.57 -5.71
C SER A 95 11.15 32.21 -6.05
N GLY A 96 10.70 31.15 -5.37
CA GLY A 96 11.09 29.80 -5.75
C GLY A 96 10.57 29.49 -7.15
N ASP A 97 11.40 28.89 -7.98
CA ASP A 97 10.96 28.38 -9.27
C ASP A 97 10.00 27.20 -9.04
N LEU A 98 8.94 27.15 -9.85
CA LEU A 98 7.98 26.04 -9.85
C LEU A 98 8.72 24.78 -10.26
N VAL A 99 8.69 23.75 -9.41
CA VAL A 99 9.26 22.44 -9.75
C VAL A 99 8.36 21.79 -10.79
N ASP A 100 8.93 21.30 -11.90
CA ASP A 100 8.16 20.56 -12.90
C ASP A 100 7.56 19.29 -12.25
N ILE A 101 6.26 19.07 -12.46
CA ILE A 101 5.55 17.87 -12.03
C ILE A 101 6.26 16.61 -12.55
N ASN A 102 6.85 16.67 -13.75
CA ASN A 102 7.57 15.53 -14.31
C ASN A 102 8.93 15.30 -13.60
N ASP A 103 9.63 16.35 -13.17
CA ASP A 103 10.83 16.20 -12.33
C ASP A 103 10.48 15.51 -11.01
N MET A 104 9.38 15.96 -10.38
CA MET A 104 8.88 15.35 -9.16
C MET A 104 8.49 13.88 -9.33
N LEU A 105 7.86 13.55 -10.46
CA LEU A 105 7.48 12.18 -10.80
C LEU A 105 8.73 11.30 -10.89
N VAL A 106 9.76 11.77 -11.58
CA VAL A 106 11.06 11.08 -11.68
C VAL A 106 11.66 10.86 -10.30
N THR A 107 11.76 11.91 -9.47
CA THR A 107 12.35 11.81 -8.13
C THR A 107 11.61 10.83 -7.24
N ARG A 108 10.27 10.82 -7.27
CA ARG A 108 9.46 9.90 -6.45
C ARG A 108 9.59 8.46 -6.92
N ILE A 109 9.63 8.20 -8.23
CA ILE A 109 9.85 6.86 -8.77
C ILE A 109 11.27 6.37 -8.46
N GLN A 110 12.28 7.19 -8.72
CA GLN A 110 13.68 6.87 -8.40
C GLN A 110 13.85 6.51 -6.93
N ARG A 111 13.27 7.30 -6.00
CA ARG A 111 13.34 7.00 -4.57
C ARG A 111 12.82 5.60 -4.24
N VAL A 112 11.70 5.22 -4.82
CA VAL A 112 11.09 3.91 -4.59
C VAL A 112 11.99 2.81 -5.15
N VAL A 113 12.42 2.95 -6.41
CA VAL A 113 13.31 1.98 -7.07
C VAL A 113 14.61 1.81 -6.29
N ALA A 114 15.25 2.91 -5.86
CA ALA A 114 16.50 2.87 -5.10
C ALA A 114 16.36 2.15 -3.75
N LEU A 115 15.25 2.34 -3.04
CA LEU A 115 15.01 1.69 -1.75
C LEU A 115 14.74 0.18 -1.89
N ILE A 116 14.01 -0.23 -2.93
CA ILE A 116 13.77 -1.65 -3.21
C ILE A 116 15.07 -2.31 -3.67
N ALA A 117 15.76 -1.70 -4.64
CA ALA A 117 17.01 -2.22 -5.19
C ALA A 117 18.06 -2.38 -4.09
N TYR A 118 18.23 -1.37 -3.22
CA TYR A 118 19.16 -1.47 -2.11
C TYR A 118 18.78 -2.58 -1.12
N ARG A 119 17.49 -2.79 -0.85
CA ARG A 119 17.04 -3.87 0.04
C ARG A 119 17.40 -5.25 -0.51
N GLU A 120 17.20 -5.48 -1.81
CA GLU A 120 17.56 -6.77 -2.42
C GLU A 120 19.09 -6.94 -2.49
N PHE A 121 19.80 -5.86 -2.77
CA PHE A 121 21.25 -5.82 -2.75
C PHE A 121 21.82 -6.12 -1.36
N SER A 122 21.31 -5.49 -0.29
CA SER A 122 21.85 -5.61 1.06
C SER A 122 21.79 -7.03 1.60
N ILE A 123 20.73 -7.78 1.28
CA ILE A 123 20.55 -9.18 1.68
C ILE A 123 21.68 -10.08 1.12
N ASN A 124 22.16 -9.77 -0.08
CA ASN A 124 23.19 -10.56 -0.75
C ASN A 124 24.61 -10.06 -0.48
N ASN A 125 24.76 -8.80 -0.08
CA ASN A 125 26.06 -8.14 0.07
C ASN A 125 26.87 -8.63 1.30
N ASP A 126 26.23 -9.25 2.29
CA ASP A 126 26.91 -9.82 3.46
C ASP A 126 27.82 -11.02 3.10
N LEU A 127 27.65 -11.59 1.89
CA LEU A 127 28.40 -12.75 1.41
C LEU A 127 29.19 -12.42 0.14
N SER A 128 30.47 -12.74 0.16
CA SER A 128 31.31 -12.81 -1.04
C SER A 128 30.99 -14.06 -1.85
N HIS A 129 30.74 -13.89 -3.13
CA HIS A 129 30.60 -14.97 -4.10
C HIS A 129 31.88 -15.12 -4.92
N GLY A 130 32.71 -16.13 -4.61
CA GLY A 130 33.95 -16.41 -5.32
C GLY A 130 33.97 -17.78 -6.01
N PRO A 131 34.99 -18.07 -6.84
CA PRO A 131 35.13 -19.37 -7.52
C PRO A 131 35.28 -20.55 -6.55
N THR A 132 35.64 -20.30 -5.29
CA THR A 132 35.74 -21.32 -4.24
C THR A 132 34.50 -21.43 -3.35
N GLY A 133 33.38 -20.80 -3.73
CA GLY A 133 32.14 -20.78 -2.96
C GLY A 133 31.89 -19.46 -2.22
N ARG A 134 30.94 -19.49 -1.27
CA ARG A 134 30.49 -18.33 -0.50
C ARG A 134 31.38 -18.11 0.73
N ARG A 135 31.82 -16.87 0.96
CA ARG A 135 32.62 -16.47 2.14
C ARG A 135 32.02 -15.23 2.77
N VAL A 136 32.15 -15.08 4.08
CA VAL A 136 31.72 -13.87 4.79
C VAL A 136 32.68 -12.72 4.46
N MET A 137 32.15 -11.55 4.09
CA MET A 137 32.91 -10.31 3.89
C MET A 137 33.08 -9.59 5.24
N ILE A 138 34.10 -9.93 6.02
CA ILE A 138 34.45 -9.23 7.27
C ILE A 138 35.97 -9.10 7.37
N ASP A 139 36.46 -7.91 7.69
CA ASP A 139 37.81 -7.73 8.20
C ASP A 139 37.90 -8.31 9.61
N LYS A 140 38.55 -9.47 9.74
CA LYS A 140 38.65 -10.21 11.02
C LYS A 140 39.33 -9.42 12.14
N GLU A 141 40.11 -8.39 11.81
CA GLU A 141 40.86 -7.62 12.80
C GLU A 141 40.09 -6.40 13.32
N ASN A 142 39.25 -5.78 12.47
CA ASN A 142 38.63 -4.49 12.77
C ASN A 142 37.09 -4.50 12.75
N GLU A 143 36.46 -5.55 12.22
CA GLU A 143 35.02 -5.62 12.04
C GLU A 143 34.39 -6.77 12.82
N GLN A 144 33.17 -6.56 13.30
CA GLN A 144 32.34 -7.59 13.93
C GLN A 144 31.05 -7.76 13.14
N MET A 145 30.63 -9.01 12.97
CA MET A 145 29.36 -9.32 12.32
C MET A 145 28.21 -8.76 13.16
N ALA A 146 27.27 -8.09 12.49
CA ALA A 146 26.00 -7.74 13.11
C ALA A 146 25.28 -9.02 13.55
N TRP A 147 24.66 -8.98 14.73
CA TRP A 147 23.82 -10.09 15.18
C TRP A 147 22.59 -10.21 14.27
N GLU A 148 22.07 -11.43 14.10
CA GLU A 148 20.94 -11.71 13.20
C GLU A 148 19.72 -10.81 13.49
N TRP A 149 19.38 -10.56 14.76
CA TRP A 149 18.29 -9.65 15.11
C TRP A 149 18.54 -8.19 14.72
N MET A 150 19.81 -7.77 14.62
CA MET A 150 20.16 -6.43 14.14
C MET A 150 19.93 -6.33 12.63
N ILE A 151 20.29 -7.39 11.89
CA ILE A 151 20.06 -7.52 10.44
C ILE A 151 18.55 -7.56 10.16
N GLU A 152 17.82 -8.46 10.83
CA GLU A 152 16.35 -8.56 10.69
C GLU A 152 15.66 -7.23 10.98
N ARG A 153 16.08 -6.51 12.03
CA ARG A 153 15.51 -5.20 12.39
C ARG A 153 15.84 -4.13 11.35
N ASP A 154 17.02 -4.16 10.75
CA ASP A 154 17.42 -3.22 9.69
C ASP A 154 16.66 -3.50 8.39
N ASP A 155 16.56 -4.77 7.99
CA ASP A 155 15.78 -5.23 6.83
C ASP A 155 14.31 -4.81 6.95
N ASP A 156 13.69 -5.02 8.12
CA ASP A 156 12.34 -4.54 8.41
C ASP A 156 12.25 -3.01 8.29
N GLY A 157 13.30 -2.29 8.69
CA GLY A 157 13.44 -0.85 8.53
C GLY A 157 13.46 -0.42 7.06
N LEU A 158 14.22 -1.14 6.21
CA LEU A 158 14.30 -0.90 4.77
C LEU A 158 12.96 -1.15 4.08
N VAL A 159 12.27 -2.26 4.42
CA VAL A 159 10.91 -2.55 3.93
C VAL A 159 9.95 -1.42 4.28
N LYS A 160 9.96 -0.96 5.53
CA LYS A 160 9.10 0.14 5.98
C LYS A 160 9.40 1.45 5.25
N LYS A 161 10.68 1.77 4.98
CA LYS A 161 11.07 2.94 4.19
C LYS A 161 10.59 2.85 2.74
N ALA A 162 10.78 1.70 2.09
CA ALA A 162 10.34 1.47 0.72
C ALA A 162 8.81 1.60 0.59
N ASN A 163 8.06 1.00 1.52
CA ASN A 163 6.59 1.11 1.55
C ASN A 163 6.15 2.57 1.72
N ARG A 164 6.75 3.33 2.66
CA ARG A 164 6.45 4.76 2.83
C ARG A 164 6.78 5.60 1.60
N ALA A 165 7.84 5.26 0.86
CA ALA A 165 8.18 5.93 -0.39
C ALA A 165 7.12 5.64 -1.47
N PHE A 166 6.67 4.39 -1.58
CA PHE A 166 5.56 4.01 -2.44
C PHE A 166 4.27 4.75 -2.09
N ASP A 167 3.91 4.83 -0.79
CA ASP A 167 2.72 5.54 -0.34
C ASP A 167 2.74 7.00 -0.81
N ARG A 168 3.90 7.66 -0.68
CA ARG A 168 4.11 9.04 -1.13
C ARG A 168 4.07 9.18 -2.65
N LEU A 169 4.50 8.17 -3.40
CA LEU A 169 4.38 8.15 -4.86
C LEU A 169 2.90 8.05 -5.25
N ILE A 170 2.15 7.09 -4.71
CA ILE A 170 0.73 6.92 -5.02
C ILE A 170 -0.09 8.16 -4.62
N ALA A 171 0.14 8.71 -3.43
CA ALA A 171 -0.54 9.93 -2.99
C ALA A 171 -0.30 11.10 -3.96
N PHE A 172 0.93 11.24 -4.46
CA PHE A 172 1.25 12.25 -5.48
C PHE A 172 0.54 11.98 -6.81
N LEU A 173 0.47 10.73 -7.27
CA LEU A 173 -0.26 10.37 -8.49
C LEU A 173 -1.75 10.70 -8.38
N ASP A 174 -2.35 10.45 -7.20
CA ASP A 174 -3.75 10.77 -6.89
C ASP A 174 -3.98 12.30 -6.84
N GLU A 175 -3.10 13.05 -6.17
CA GLU A 175 -3.21 14.52 -6.03
C GLU A 175 -3.08 15.23 -7.38
N GLN A 176 -2.12 14.81 -8.21
CA GLN A 176 -1.83 15.46 -9.49
C GLN A 176 -2.75 15.01 -10.64
N ASN A 177 -3.63 14.03 -10.40
CA ASN A 177 -4.56 13.48 -11.40
C ASN A 177 -3.89 13.15 -12.75
N ILE A 178 -2.74 12.46 -12.70
CA ILE A 178 -1.99 12.10 -13.90
C ILE A 178 -2.87 11.22 -14.81
N SER A 179 -3.03 11.59 -16.07
CA SER A 179 -3.89 10.90 -17.04
C SER A 179 -3.61 9.41 -17.15
N GLU A 180 -2.33 9.05 -17.20
CA GLU A 180 -1.84 7.68 -17.31
C GLU A 180 -2.13 6.85 -16.04
N TRP A 181 -2.17 7.51 -14.88
CA TRP A 181 -2.54 6.88 -13.61
C TRP A 181 -4.05 6.66 -13.51
N THR A 182 -4.85 7.70 -13.78
CA THR A 182 -6.33 7.62 -13.71
C THR A 182 -6.91 6.64 -14.74
N GLY A 183 -6.26 6.48 -15.89
CA GLY A 183 -6.61 5.50 -16.91
C GLY A 183 -6.14 4.08 -16.62
N SER A 184 -5.31 3.87 -15.58
CA SER A 184 -4.75 2.55 -15.28
C SER A 184 -5.81 1.57 -14.78
N ASP A 185 -5.61 0.29 -15.09
CA ASP A 185 -6.48 -0.78 -14.60
C ASP A 185 -6.49 -0.86 -13.07
N ILE A 186 -5.36 -0.57 -12.43
CA ILE A 186 -5.19 -0.61 -10.98
C ILE A 186 -6.03 0.50 -10.33
N TYR A 187 -5.96 1.73 -10.87
CA TYR A 187 -6.78 2.84 -10.40
C TYR A 187 -8.28 2.55 -10.57
N ARG A 188 -8.68 2.01 -11.73
CA ARG A 188 -10.08 1.64 -11.96
C ARG A 188 -10.55 0.56 -10.99
N GLN A 189 -9.71 -0.45 -10.72
CA GLN A 189 -10.04 -1.54 -9.79
C GLN A 189 -10.21 -1.04 -8.36
N THR A 190 -9.37 -0.11 -7.89
CA THR A 190 -9.50 0.44 -6.53
C THR A 190 -10.72 1.35 -6.38
N LYS A 191 -11.04 2.16 -7.40
CA LYS A 191 -12.24 3.03 -7.41
C LYS A 191 -13.57 2.28 -7.59
N GLU A 192 -13.54 0.97 -7.85
CA GLU A 192 -14.71 0.08 -7.81
C GLU A 192 -15.01 -0.46 -6.39
N LEU A 193 -14.13 -0.21 -5.43
CA LEU A 193 -14.27 -0.72 -4.06
C LEU A 193 -14.95 0.30 -3.14
N ILE A 194 -15.67 -0.22 -2.14
CA ILE A 194 -16.20 0.58 -1.02
C ILE A 194 -15.04 1.13 -0.16
N LEU A 195 -13.91 0.41 -0.11
CA LEU A 195 -12.67 0.83 0.52
C LEU A 195 -11.63 1.15 -0.58
N PRO A 196 -11.66 2.36 -1.16
CA PRO A 196 -10.94 2.69 -2.40
C PRO A 196 -9.45 3.02 -2.21
N ASP A 197 -9.02 3.25 -0.97
CA ASP A 197 -7.64 3.62 -0.69
C ASP A 197 -7.16 3.04 0.65
N SER A 198 -5.84 3.02 0.83
CA SER A 198 -5.22 2.48 2.05
C SER A 198 -5.52 3.33 3.28
N LYS A 199 -5.79 4.63 3.13
CA LYS A 199 -6.10 5.52 4.25
C LYS A 199 -7.47 5.20 4.83
N THR A 200 -8.50 5.14 3.98
CA THR A 200 -9.87 4.73 4.30
C THR A 200 -9.88 3.32 4.89
N PHE A 201 -9.07 2.40 4.34
CA PHE A 201 -8.91 1.08 4.94
C PHE A 201 -8.28 1.17 6.34
N ASN A 202 -7.16 1.89 6.48
CA ASN A 202 -6.44 2.04 7.75
C ASN A 202 -7.27 2.73 8.84
N ASP A 203 -8.08 3.72 8.46
CA ASP A 203 -9.02 4.41 9.35
C ASP A 203 -10.14 3.48 9.84
N THR A 204 -10.44 2.42 9.07
CA THR A 204 -11.44 1.40 9.43
C THR A 204 -10.82 0.25 10.23
N TYR A 205 -9.68 -0.26 9.78
CA TYR A 205 -8.92 -1.33 10.41
C TYR A 205 -7.42 -1.07 10.22
N PRO A 206 -6.64 -0.94 11.30
CA PRO A 206 -5.25 -0.50 11.21
C PRO A 206 -4.39 -1.51 10.45
N ILE A 207 -3.70 -1.04 9.41
CA ILE A 207 -2.76 -1.82 8.59
C ILE A 207 -1.38 -1.13 8.50
N ASP A 208 -1.04 -0.33 9.52
CA ASP A 208 0.19 0.47 9.58
C ASP A 208 0.39 1.39 8.37
N ASN A 209 -0.71 1.86 7.76
CA ASN A 209 -0.72 2.63 6.50
C ASN A 209 0.02 1.94 5.34
N ASN A 210 0.13 0.61 5.33
CA ASN A 210 0.84 -0.13 4.30
C ASN A 210 0.02 -0.24 2.99
N ARG A 211 0.26 0.64 2.02
CA ARG A 211 -0.43 0.60 0.71
C ARG A 211 -0.12 -0.67 -0.06
N ARG A 212 1.09 -1.23 0.04
CA ARG A 212 1.46 -2.47 -0.67
C ARG A 212 0.59 -3.64 -0.20
N LEU A 213 0.39 -3.76 1.11
CA LEU A 213 -0.56 -4.73 1.67
C LEU A 213 -1.97 -4.45 1.17
N TYR A 214 -2.42 -3.19 1.20
CA TYR A 214 -3.74 -2.82 0.68
C TYR A 214 -3.92 -3.27 -0.78
N LEU A 215 -2.94 -3.02 -1.66
CA LEU A 215 -2.98 -3.45 -3.06
C LEU A 215 -3.01 -4.98 -3.19
N ALA A 216 -2.27 -5.71 -2.34
CA ALA A 216 -2.36 -7.16 -2.28
C ALA A 216 -3.75 -7.65 -1.80
N MET A 217 -4.46 -6.86 -1.00
CA MET A 217 -5.79 -7.16 -0.49
C MET A 217 -6.93 -6.73 -1.42
N VAL A 218 -6.72 -5.81 -2.37
CA VAL A 218 -7.70 -5.38 -3.38
C VAL A 218 -8.53 -6.53 -3.98
N PRO A 219 -7.94 -7.64 -4.47
CA PRO A 219 -8.73 -8.76 -4.99
C PRO A 219 -9.64 -9.40 -3.94
N PHE A 220 -9.21 -9.46 -2.68
CA PHE A 220 -10.01 -10.00 -1.57
C PHE A 220 -11.12 -9.04 -1.15
N ILE A 221 -10.88 -7.73 -1.17
CA ILE A 221 -11.93 -6.72 -0.94
C ILE A 221 -13.00 -6.89 -2.01
N LYS A 222 -12.61 -7.02 -3.29
CA LYS A 222 -13.54 -7.22 -4.41
C LYS A 222 -14.37 -8.50 -4.26
N GLU A 223 -13.73 -9.60 -3.87
CA GLU A 223 -14.42 -10.87 -3.61
C GLU A 223 -15.44 -10.75 -2.47
N ASN A 224 -15.02 -10.22 -1.33
CA ASN A 224 -15.85 -10.10 -0.13
C ASN A 224 -16.99 -9.09 -0.32
N GLN A 225 -16.74 -7.98 -1.00
CA GLN A 225 -17.75 -7.00 -1.39
C GLN A 225 -18.82 -7.65 -2.27
N ARG A 226 -18.42 -8.47 -3.26
CA ARG A 226 -19.36 -9.20 -4.11
C ARG A 226 -20.15 -10.27 -3.34
N LYS A 227 -19.52 -10.93 -2.38
CA LYS A 227 -20.09 -12.07 -1.67
C LYS A 227 -21.00 -11.70 -0.51
N TYR A 228 -20.62 -10.70 0.29
CA TYR A 228 -21.30 -10.36 1.54
C TYR A 228 -22.08 -9.05 1.46
N ILE A 229 -21.49 -8.00 0.89
CA ILE A 229 -22.10 -6.67 0.91
C ILE A 229 -23.09 -6.48 -0.24
N LYS A 230 -22.68 -6.77 -1.49
CA LYS A 230 -23.49 -6.55 -2.68
C LYS A 230 -24.88 -7.20 -2.63
N PRO A 231 -25.04 -8.46 -2.15
CA PRO A 231 -26.37 -9.08 -2.05
C PRO A 231 -27.29 -8.35 -1.08
N LEU A 232 -26.74 -7.77 0.00
CA LEU A 232 -27.50 -7.12 1.07
C LEU A 232 -28.04 -5.75 0.64
N ILE A 233 -27.21 -4.95 -0.02
CA ILE A 233 -27.55 -3.57 -0.40
C ILE A 233 -27.96 -3.42 -1.88
N THR A 234 -28.47 -4.48 -2.51
CA THR A 234 -28.70 -4.57 -3.97
C THR A 234 -29.36 -3.32 -4.56
N THR A 235 -30.41 -2.80 -3.91
CA THR A 235 -31.16 -1.61 -4.36
C THR A 235 -30.32 -0.33 -4.31
N TYR A 236 -29.50 -0.16 -3.27
CA TYR A 236 -28.72 1.06 -3.01
C TYR A 236 -27.28 0.97 -3.53
N TYR A 237 -26.83 -0.20 -3.98
CA TYR A 237 -25.44 -0.46 -4.32
C TYR A 237 -24.93 0.43 -5.45
N ASN A 238 -25.69 0.57 -6.54
CA ASN A 238 -25.27 1.38 -7.68
C ASN A 238 -25.20 2.87 -7.29
N ASP A 239 -26.21 3.36 -6.55
CA ASP A 239 -26.27 4.75 -6.09
C ASP A 239 -25.16 5.06 -5.09
N LEU A 240 -24.84 4.12 -4.19
CA LEU A 240 -23.70 4.21 -3.29
C LEU A 240 -22.38 4.35 -4.05
N MET A 241 -22.15 3.48 -5.05
CA MET A 241 -20.93 3.53 -5.85
C MET A 241 -20.82 4.80 -6.71
N ILE A 242 -21.93 5.32 -7.22
CA ILE A 242 -21.96 6.61 -7.92
C ILE A 242 -21.67 7.75 -6.94
N GLY A 243 -22.27 7.73 -5.76
CA GLY A 243 -22.05 8.71 -4.69
C GLY A 243 -20.59 8.75 -4.24
N LEU A 244 -19.94 7.59 -4.10
CA LEU A 244 -18.52 7.46 -3.75
C LEU A 244 -17.60 8.02 -4.83
N ARG A 245 -17.89 7.78 -6.11
CA ARG A 245 -17.07 8.30 -7.22
C ARG A 245 -17.15 9.82 -7.35
N ASN A 246 -18.33 10.39 -7.15
CA ASN A 246 -18.55 11.82 -7.33
C ASN A 246 -18.31 12.62 -6.03
N ASN A 247 -17.99 11.94 -4.92
CA ASN A 247 -17.86 12.54 -3.58
C ASN A 247 -19.14 13.31 -3.15
N ILE A 248 -20.31 12.77 -3.47
CA ILE A 248 -21.63 13.38 -3.18
C ILE A 248 -22.35 12.57 -2.09
N LEU A 249 -21.62 11.94 -1.16
CA LEU A 249 -22.25 11.35 0.04
C LEU A 249 -22.67 12.46 1.01
N GLY A 250 -23.67 13.25 0.63
CA GLY A 250 -24.38 14.16 1.54
C GLY A 250 -25.15 13.41 2.63
N THR A 251 -25.81 14.16 3.52
CA THR A 251 -26.64 13.74 4.67
C THR A 251 -27.81 12.83 4.24
N SER A 252 -27.50 11.60 3.84
CA SER A 252 -28.39 10.69 3.13
C SER A 252 -28.23 9.28 3.70
N ILE A 253 -29.29 8.48 3.53
CA ILE A 253 -29.35 7.05 3.82
C ILE A 253 -28.10 6.30 3.31
N LEU A 254 -27.52 6.74 2.19
CA LEU A 254 -26.32 6.16 1.59
C LEU A 254 -25.06 6.33 2.46
N LYS A 255 -24.94 7.42 3.24
CA LYS A 255 -23.81 7.64 4.14
C LYS A 255 -23.86 6.67 5.33
N ASP A 256 -25.03 6.43 5.89
CA ASP A 256 -25.19 5.47 6.98
C ASP A 256 -24.89 4.05 6.50
N ILE A 257 -25.40 3.68 5.31
CA ILE A 257 -25.06 2.40 4.65
C ILE A 257 -23.56 2.28 4.43
N TYR A 258 -22.91 3.35 3.96
CA TYR A 258 -21.46 3.38 3.74
C TYR A 258 -20.68 3.09 5.03
N GLU A 259 -20.97 3.82 6.12
CA GLU A 259 -20.31 3.66 7.41
C GLU A 259 -20.48 2.24 7.96
N LEU A 260 -21.69 1.68 7.88
CA LEU A 260 -22.00 0.33 8.33
C LEU A 260 -21.35 -0.77 7.47
N CYS A 261 -21.04 -0.50 6.19
CA CYS A 261 -20.38 -1.46 5.32
C CYS A 261 -18.86 -1.56 5.55
N LYS A 262 -18.21 -0.48 6.01
CA LYS A 262 -16.73 -0.39 6.05
C LYS A 262 -16.10 -1.45 6.94
N LEU A 263 -16.50 -1.50 8.21
CA LEU A 263 -15.92 -2.38 9.21
C LEU A 263 -16.09 -3.89 8.89
N PRO A 264 -17.30 -4.41 8.61
CA PRO A 264 -17.46 -5.82 8.27
C PRO A 264 -16.68 -6.20 7.01
N LEU A 265 -16.62 -5.32 5.99
CA LEU A 265 -15.84 -5.57 4.78
C LEU A 265 -14.33 -5.63 5.07
N ALA A 266 -13.81 -4.75 5.92
CA ALA A 266 -12.41 -4.78 6.33
C ALA A 266 -12.07 -6.08 7.07
N LEU A 267 -12.90 -6.49 8.04
CA LEU A 267 -12.70 -7.74 8.80
C LEU A 267 -12.74 -8.99 7.92
N PHE A 268 -13.71 -9.09 7.00
CA PHE A 268 -13.74 -10.20 6.03
C PHE A 268 -12.50 -10.22 5.14
N THR A 269 -12.00 -9.04 4.76
CA THR A 269 -10.79 -8.90 3.93
C THR A 269 -9.57 -9.41 4.66
N ILE A 270 -9.38 -9.00 5.93
CA ILE A 270 -8.26 -9.44 6.76
C ILE A 270 -8.33 -10.95 7.03
N HIS A 271 -9.52 -11.49 7.33
CA HIS A 271 -9.74 -12.93 7.44
C HIS A 271 -9.30 -13.70 6.18
N THR A 272 -9.74 -13.23 4.99
CA THR A 272 -9.37 -13.87 3.71
C THR A 272 -7.87 -13.71 3.41
N ALA A 273 -7.28 -12.55 3.75
CA ALA A 273 -5.86 -12.28 3.60
C ALA A 273 -5.02 -13.23 4.47
N ILE A 274 -5.34 -13.42 5.76
CA ILE A 274 -4.63 -14.36 6.64
C ILE A 274 -4.76 -15.82 6.16
N LYS A 275 -5.91 -16.17 5.58
CA LYS A 275 -6.14 -17.51 5.03
C LYS A 275 -5.32 -17.79 3.78
N ARG A 276 -5.13 -16.80 2.90
CA ARG A 276 -4.59 -17.00 1.54
C ARG A 276 -3.19 -16.43 1.31
N LEU A 277 -2.80 -15.38 2.03
CA LEU A 277 -1.45 -14.83 1.96
C LEU A 277 -0.50 -15.63 2.86
N SER A 278 0.77 -15.70 2.49
CA SER A 278 1.81 -16.18 3.39
C SER A 278 1.93 -15.23 4.58
N MET A 279 2.08 -15.75 5.80
CA MET A 279 2.13 -14.92 7.03
C MET A 279 3.25 -13.87 7.02
N LYS A 280 4.27 -14.03 6.15
CA LYS A 280 5.36 -13.06 5.95
C LYS A 280 4.90 -11.72 5.36
N LEU A 281 3.75 -11.67 4.69
CA LEU A 281 3.24 -10.45 4.05
C LEU A 281 2.35 -9.61 4.98
N LEU A 282 1.99 -10.12 6.15
CA LEU A 282 1.11 -9.42 7.09
C LEU A 282 1.93 -8.45 7.96
N PRO A 283 1.44 -7.22 8.20
CA PRO A 283 2.10 -6.27 9.09
C PRO A 283 2.26 -6.83 10.49
N ASP A 284 3.31 -6.36 11.16
CA ASP A 284 3.51 -6.61 12.56
C ASP A 284 2.28 -6.23 13.39
N ALA A 285 1.52 -5.17 13.09
CA ALA A 285 0.30 -4.87 13.87
C ALA A 285 -0.75 -6.00 13.88
N VAL A 286 -0.88 -6.76 12.79
CA VAL A 286 -1.81 -7.91 12.68
C VAL A 286 -1.22 -9.16 13.38
N VAL A 287 0.10 -9.21 13.54
CA VAL A 287 0.85 -10.39 14.04
C VAL A 287 1.39 -10.20 15.47
N GLN A 288 1.63 -8.97 15.93
CA GLN A 288 2.30 -8.58 17.19
C GLN A 288 1.43 -8.84 18.41
N GLU A 289 0.10 -8.81 18.27
CA GLU A 289 -0.79 -9.28 19.35
C GLU A 289 -0.41 -10.71 19.80
N TYR A 290 0.23 -11.50 18.93
CA TYR A 290 0.65 -12.88 19.20
C TYR A 290 2.14 -13.04 19.56
N LYS A 291 3.01 -12.07 19.25
CA LYS A 291 4.43 -12.11 19.67
C LYS A 291 4.60 -11.81 21.17
N SER A 292 3.57 -11.30 21.85
CA SER A 292 3.65 -10.76 23.21
C SER A 292 3.62 -11.79 24.36
N SER A 293 3.47 -13.09 24.08
CA SER A 293 3.46 -14.13 25.13
C SER A 293 4.81 -14.87 25.32
N ALA A 294 5.82 -14.58 24.50
CA ALA A 294 7.14 -15.21 24.60
C ALA A 294 8.18 -14.21 25.12
N THR A 295 8.14 -13.91 26.41
CA THR A 295 9.26 -13.25 27.11
C THR A 295 10.43 -14.23 27.18
N GLY A 296 11.25 -14.26 26.14
CA GLY A 296 12.54 -14.95 26.16
C GLY A 296 12.91 -15.61 24.84
N ARG A 297 14.02 -15.14 24.27
CA ARG A 297 14.77 -15.74 23.15
C ARG A 297 14.03 -15.81 21.82
N SER A 298 14.62 -15.14 20.83
CA SER A 298 14.38 -15.32 19.42
C SER A 298 14.14 -16.79 19.06
N GLY A 299 12.93 -17.04 18.61
CA GLY A 299 12.58 -18.15 17.77
C GLY A 299 11.39 -17.66 16.98
N SER A 300 11.59 -17.42 15.69
CA SER A 300 10.51 -17.39 14.71
C SER A 300 9.84 -18.77 14.74
N PHE A 301 9.08 -19.05 15.77
CA PHE A 301 8.28 -20.25 15.84
C PHE A 301 7.12 -20.01 14.88
N PRO A 302 6.90 -20.90 13.89
CA PRO A 302 5.71 -20.80 13.08
C PRO A 302 4.52 -20.82 14.04
N VAL A 303 3.71 -19.76 13.99
CA VAL A 303 2.44 -19.65 14.74
C VAL A 303 1.78 -21.02 14.71
N LYS A 304 1.45 -21.58 15.88
CA LYS A 304 0.85 -22.91 15.92
C LYS A 304 -0.42 -22.85 15.08
N GLN A 305 -0.60 -23.82 14.19
CA GLN A 305 -1.76 -23.87 13.28
C GLN A 305 -3.10 -23.67 14.03
N SER A 306 -3.19 -24.11 15.28
CA SER A 306 -4.32 -23.90 16.18
C SER A 306 -4.59 -22.42 16.53
N GLU A 307 -3.56 -21.60 16.73
CA GLU A 307 -3.69 -20.17 17.06
C GLU A 307 -4.16 -19.39 15.82
N LYS A 308 -3.64 -19.75 14.65
CA LYS A 308 -4.10 -19.21 13.37
C LYS A 308 -5.58 -19.52 13.12
N GLU A 309 -6.00 -20.76 13.40
CA GLU A 309 -7.40 -21.17 13.24
C GLU A 309 -8.33 -20.44 14.21
N GLN A 310 -7.89 -20.20 15.45
CA GLN A 310 -8.63 -19.39 16.42
C GLN A 310 -8.79 -17.94 15.95
N LEU A 311 -7.72 -17.31 15.47
CA LEU A 311 -7.78 -15.94 14.94
C LEU A 311 -8.74 -15.83 13.75
N LEU A 312 -8.65 -16.76 12.80
CA LEU A 312 -9.55 -16.79 11.64
C LEU A 312 -11.01 -16.92 12.08
N ARG A 313 -11.29 -17.74 13.10
CA ARG A 313 -12.62 -17.88 13.66
C ARG A 313 -13.12 -16.58 14.29
N LEU A 314 -12.31 -15.95 15.16
CA LEU A 314 -12.66 -14.71 15.83
C LEU A 314 -12.95 -13.58 14.83
N LEU A 315 -12.06 -13.37 13.86
CA LEU A 315 -12.24 -12.34 12.82
C LEU A 315 -13.52 -12.55 12.01
N TYR A 316 -13.87 -13.81 11.72
CA TYR A 316 -15.08 -14.14 10.99
C TYR A 316 -16.35 -13.92 11.83
N GLU A 317 -16.32 -14.32 13.11
CA GLU A 317 -17.42 -14.10 14.05
C GLU A 317 -17.67 -12.60 14.28
N ASP A 318 -16.61 -11.81 14.44
CA ASP A 318 -16.68 -10.35 14.56
C ASP A 318 -17.21 -9.71 13.27
N ALA A 319 -16.75 -10.14 12.10
CA ALA A 319 -17.26 -9.64 10.82
C ALA A 319 -18.76 -9.88 10.64
N ILE A 320 -19.28 -11.04 11.08
CA ILE A 320 -20.71 -11.33 11.06
C ILE A 320 -21.46 -10.45 12.06
N LYS A 321 -20.91 -10.25 13.26
CA LYS A 321 -21.53 -9.42 14.29
C LYS A 321 -21.69 -7.97 13.81
N GLU A 322 -20.65 -7.41 13.20
CA GLU A 322 -20.66 -6.05 12.64
C GLU A 322 -21.49 -5.92 11.36
N LEU A 323 -21.87 -7.03 10.71
CA LEU A 323 -22.79 -7.03 9.57
C LEU A 323 -24.26 -6.90 10.01
N LYS A 324 -24.64 -7.39 11.19
CA LYS A 324 -26.04 -7.37 11.67
C LYS A 324 -26.67 -5.97 11.72
N PRO A 325 -25.97 -4.91 12.21
CA PRO A 325 -26.52 -3.56 12.19
C PRO A 325 -26.90 -3.08 10.78
N LEU A 326 -26.12 -3.45 9.76
CA LEU A 326 -26.42 -3.15 8.37
C LEU A 326 -27.69 -3.88 7.90
N GLU A 327 -27.86 -5.15 8.27
CA GLU A 327 -29.07 -5.91 7.93
C GLU A 327 -30.32 -5.26 8.53
N THR A 328 -30.30 -4.96 9.82
CA THR A 328 -31.40 -4.30 10.53
C THR A 328 -31.71 -2.92 9.95
N TYR A 329 -30.69 -2.16 9.57
CA TYR A 329 -30.88 -0.84 8.95
C TYR A 329 -31.59 -0.95 7.59
N ILE A 330 -31.17 -1.92 6.74
CA ILE A 330 -31.80 -2.16 5.44
C ILE A 330 -33.24 -2.68 5.59
N GLU A 331 -33.50 -3.55 6.57
CA GLU A 331 -34.85 -4.03 6.87
C GLU A 331 -35.78 -2.89 7.26
N ASN A 332 -35.37 -2.00 8.16
CA ASN A 332 -36.15 -0.84 8.59
C ASN A 332 -36.49 0.10 7.41
N LEU A 333 -35.54 0.32 6.50
CA LEU A 333 -35.77 1.13 5.29
C LEU A 333 -36.78 0.50 4.33
N ASN A 334 -36.77 -0.83 4.22
CA ASN A 334 -37.73 -1.56 3.38
C ASN A 334 -39.13 -1.56 4.00
N THR A 335 -39.25 -1.62 5.33
CA THR A 335 -40.55 -1.54 6.01
C THR A 335 -41.18 -0.16 5.93
N ASP A 336 -40.39 0.92 6.00
CA ASP A 336 -40.89 2.30 5.86
C ASP A 336 -41.32 2.64 4.43
N SER A 337 -40.73 1.98 3.43
CA SER A 337 -41.11 2.10 2.01
C SER A 337 -42.41 1.35 1.67
N GLY A 338 -42.93 0.53 2.58
CA GLY A 338 -43.98 -0.47 2.36
C GLY A 338 -45.30 -0.22 3.09
N SER A 339 -45.69 1.03 3.37
CA SER A 339 -47.05 1.34 3.84
C SER A 339 -48.09 1.22 2.70
N GLY A 340 -48.29 0.01 2.19
CA GLY A 340 -49.18 -0.20 1.06
C GLY A 340 -49.32 -1.62 0.50
N SER A 341 -49.13 -2.70 1.27
CA SER A 341 -49.95 -3.93 1.12
C SER A 341 -49.59 -4.96 2.18
N SER A 342 -50.60 -5.37 2.93
CA SER A 342 -50.59 -6.56 3.78
C SER A 342 -50.23 -7.82 2.98
N ALA A 343 -49.08 -8.43 3.28
CA ALA A 343 -48.77 -9.80 2.90
C ALA A 343 -47.90 -10.43 4.01
N GLU A 344 -48.51 -11.43 4.66
CA GLU A 344 -47.97 -12.55 5.45
C GLU A 344 -46.54 -12.43 5.99
N GLU A 345 -46.42 -12.46 7.33
CA GLU A 345 -45.18 -12.66 8.08
C GLU A 345 -44.49 -13.97 7.64
N GLU A 346 -43.57 -13.91 6.68
CA GLU A 346 -42.51 -14.92 6.55
C GLU A 346 -41.40 -14.62 7.56
N GLU A 347 -41.09 -15.59 8.42
CA GLU A 347 -40.00 -15.52 9.40
C GLU A 347 -38.64 -15.13 8.77
N PRO A 348 -37.77 -14.42 9.51
CA PRO A 348 -36.52 -13.88 8.98
C PRO A 348 -35.52 -14.99 8.62
N LYS A 349 -35.27 -15.17 7.32
CA LYS A 349 -34.22 -16.08 6.80
C LYS A 349 -32.85 -15.49 7.10
N THR A 350 -32.15 -16.09 8.07
CA THR A 350 -30.77 -15.75 8.44
C THR A 350 -29.79 -16.08 7.31
N ILE A 351 -28.57 -15.52 7.34
CA ILE A 351 -27.50 -15.82 6.36
C ILE A 351 -27.26 -17.33 6.23
N ALA A 352 -27.39 -18.10 7.33
CA ALA A 352 -27.28 -19.56 7.30
C ALA A 352 -28.28 -20.20 6.31
N ASP A 353 -29.51 -19.70 6.27
CA ASP A 353 -30.57 -20.20 5.40
C ASP A 353 -30.36 -19.80 3.94
N ARG A 354 -29.83 -18.58 3.71
CA ARG A 354 -29.53 -18.08 2.35
C ARG A 354 -28.28 -18.78 1.75
N MET A 355 -27.29 -19.11 2.58
CA MET A 355 -26.11 -19.87 2.16
C MET A 355 -26.43 -21.35 1.87
N LEU A 356 -27.35 -21.95 2.62
CA LEU A 356 -27.85 -23.31 2.34
C LEU A 356 -28.62 -23.41 1.02
N ALA A 357 -29.43 -22.39 0.69
CA ALA A 357 -30.17 -22.35 -0.57
C ALA A 357 -29.24 -22.33 -1.80
N THR A 358 -28.09 -21.66 -1.71
CA THR A 358 -27.13 -21.53 -2.82
C THR A 358 -26.37 -22.84 -3.09
N ASN A 359 -26.11 -23.64 -2.05
CA ASN A 359 -25.46 -24.95 -2.18
C ASN A 359 -26.38 -26.08 -2.66
N LYS A 360 -27.69 -25.85 -2.75
CA LYS A 360 -28.64 -26.86 -3.25
C LYS A 360 -28.63 -27.01 -4.78
N PHE A 361 -28.05 -26.05 -5.50
CA PHE A 361 -28.02 -26.04 -6.97
C PHE A 361 -26.68 -26.47 -7.59
N VAL A 362 -25.70 -26.89 -6.77
CA VAL A 362 -24.43 -27.46 -7.24
C VAL A 362 -24.37 -28.95 -6.89
N ARG A 363 -25.25 -29.72 -7.52
CA ARG A 363 -25.09 -31.16 -7.73
C ARG A 363 -25.67 -31.52 -9.10
N VAL A 364 -24.83 -31.49 -10.13
CA VAL A 364 -24.73 -32.52 -11.19
C VAL A 364 -23.27 -32.53 -11.64
#